data_AF-A0AAC9IXB7-F1
#
_entry.id   AF-A0AAC9IXB7-F1
#
_cell.length_a   1.000
_cell.length_b   1.000
_cell.length_c   1.000
_cell.angle_alpha   90.00
_cell.angle_beta   90.00
_cell.angle_gamma   90.00
#
_symmetry.space_group_name_H-M   'P 1'
#
loop_
_entity.id
_entity.type
_entity.pdbx_description
1 polymer ?
#
loop_
_entity_poly.entity_id
_entity_poly.type
_entity_poly.pdbx_seq_one_letter_code
_entity_poly.pdbx_strand_id
1 'polypeptide(L)'
;MSITPMTDPNQENEPPILVPLDGGLIDAMVIPAYCLNCEKQLSHFFHYKGSRYGQVGEIVCNHCQSIIYCTDHDNIQHFIYMSPENYMNPFINNTLEQTPSKIDFNSLYMVNGEVMEKLRQTVASKSSTDPFKHHSRKMEIAELVDVSCKQLNIKSLPEESIITDERLPHLPGKVNRWLNLLRLLNII
;
A
#
# COMPACT_ATOMS: atom_id res chain seq x y z
N MET A 1 14.92 8.38 -11.48
CA MET A 1 14.15 7.19 -11.06
C MET A 1 13.43 7.53 -9.78
N SER A 2 12.10 7.36 -9.77
CA SER A 2 11.25 7.65 -8.61
C SER A 2 10.94 6.40 -7.80
N ILE A 3 11.51 5.26 -8.17
CA ILE A 3 11.47 4.02 -7.41
C ILE A 3 12.87 3.54 -7.05
N THR A 4 13.08 3.19 -5.79
CA THR A 4 14.37 2.71 -5.28
C THR A 4 14.17 1.62 -4.23
N PRO A 5 15.01 0.57 -4.19
CA PRO A 5 14.92 -0.45 -3.16
C PRO A 5 15.17 0.14 -1.77
N MET A 6 14.45 -0.36 -0.77
CA MET A 6 14.71 -0.02 0.63
C MET A 6 15.91 -0.84 1.13
N THR A 7 16.87 -0.15 1.74
CA THR A 7 18.11 -0.76 2.27
C THR A 7 17.88 -1.58 3.54
N ASP A 8 16.78 -1.34 4.26
CA ASP A 8 16.36 -2.09 5.44
C ASP A 8 14.83 -1.97 5.63
N PRO A 9 14.05 -3.07 5.61
CA PRO A 9 12.61 -3.05 5.85
C PRO A 9 12.22 -2.80 7.32
N ASN A 10 13.18 -2.69 8.25
CA ASN A 10 12.94 -2.40 9.67
C ASN A 10 13.44 -1.00 10.11
N GLN A 11 13.88 -0.15 9.19
CA GLN A 11 14.36 1.19 9.55
C GLN A 11 13.22 2.08 10.08
N GLU A 12 13.46 2.75 11.22
CA GLU A 12 12.55 3.70 11.88
C GLU A 12 12.10 4.89 11.00
N ASN A 13 12.68 5.05 9.80
CA ASN A 13 12.34 6.07 8.81
C ASN A 13 11.66 5.48 7.56
N GLU A 14 10.80 4.47 7.71
CA GLU A 14 10.00 3.99 6.59
C GLU A 14 9.15 5.14 6.00
N PRO A 15 9.16 5.35 4.67
CA PRO A 15 8.34 6.38 4.04
C PRO A 15 6.85 6.21 4.40
N PRO A 16 6.09 7.30 4.61
CA PRO A 16 4.73 7.21 5.13
C PRO A 16 3.78 6.52 4.15
N ILE A 17 2.75 5.85 4.68
CA ILE A 17 1.57 5.43 3.92
C ILE A 17 0.42 6.29 4.41
N LEU A 18 -0.01 7.25 3.58
CA LEU A 18 -1.02 8.23 3.98
C LEU A 18 -2.40 7.76 3.52
N VAL A 19 -3.26 7.50 4.49
CA VAL A 19 -4.62 7.02 4.33
C VAL A 19 -5.60 8.20 4.38
N PRO A 20 -6.46 8.38 3.38
CA PRO A 20 -7.51 9.38 3.40
C PRO A 20 -8.63 8.98 4.35
N LEU A 21 -8.96 9.86 5.28
CA LEU A 21 -9.96 9.56 6.30
C LEU A 21 -11.37 9.42 5.72
N ASP A 22 -11.65 10.09 4.60
CA ASP A 22 -12.92 10.03 3.85
C ASP A 22 -13.04 8.81 2.93
N GLY A 23 -12.04 7.91 2.89
CA GLY A 23 -12.05 6.75 2.01
C GLY A 23 -11.68 7.05 0.56
N GLY A 24 -11.05 8.20 0.30
CA GLY A 24 -10.50 8.56 -1.00
C GLY A 24 -9.27 7.72 -1.42
N LEU A 25 -8.38 8.32 -2.21
CA LEU A 25 -7.18 7.62 -2.70
C LEU A 25 -6.02 7.66 -1.69
N ILE A 26 -5.52 6.47 -1.34
CA ILE A 26 -4.27 6.30 -0.60
C ILE A 26 -3.06 6.90 -1.34
N ASP A 27 -2.08 7.35 -0.58
CA ASP A 27 -0.77 7.79 -1.07
C ASP A 27 0.31 6.92 -0.43
N ALA A 28 0.71 5.87 -1.14
CA ALA A 28 1.58 4.82 -0.64
C ALA A 28 3.02 5.00 -1.16
N MET A 29 3.91 5.49 -0.29
CA MET A 29 5.33 5.69 -0.63
C MET A 29 6.18 4.43 -0.44
N VAL A 30 5.64 3.39 0.20
CA VAL A 30 6.30 2.08 0.37
C VAL A 30 5.42 1.01 -0.24
N ILE A 31 6.01 0.24 -1.16
CA ILE A 31 5.28 -0.75 -1.94
C ILE A 31 6.06 -2.06 -2.05
N PRO A 32 5.36 -3.21 -2.06
CA PRO A 32 5.96 -4.45 -2.54
C PRO A 32 6.03 -4.47 -4.08
N ALA A 33 6.81 -5.41 -4.63
CA ALA A 33 6.92 -5.59 -6.06
C ALA A 33 6.72 -7.05 -6.48
N TYR A 34 6.14 -7.24 -7.66
CA TYR A 34 5.84 -8.55 -8.25
C TYR A 34 6.44 -8.66 -9.65
N CYS A 35 7.08 -9.78 -9.93
CA CYS A 35 7.67 -10.05 -11.24
C CYS A 35 6.77 -10.97 -12.07
N LEU A 36 6.27 -10.49 -13.21
CA LEU A 36 5.49 -11.31 -14.15
C LEU A 36 6.32 -12.40 -14.85
N ASN A 37 7.63 -12.21 -15.01
CA ASN A 37 8.48 -13.21 -15.69
C ASN A 37 8.71 -14.49 -14.87
N CYS A 38 8.79 -14.39 -13.54
CA CYS A 38 9.01 -15.55 -12.67
C CYS A 38 7.92 -15.78 -11.63
N GLU A 39 6.86 -14.97 -11.68
CA GLU A 39 5.67 -15.07 -10.82
C GLU A 39 5.99 -15.05 -9.33
N LYS A 40 6.99 -14.25 -8.95
CA LYS A 40 7.43 -14.10 -7.55
C LYS A 40 7.33 -12.66 -7.09
N GLN A 41 6.93 -12.51 -5.83
CA GLN A 41 7.17 -11.28 -5.08
C GLN A 41 8.68 -11.09 -4.87
N LEU A 42 9.17 -9.86 -5.06
CA LEU A 42 10.56 -9.50 -4.77
C LEU A 42 10.78 -9.41 -3.26
N SER A 43 12.00 -9.75 -2.81
CA SER A 43 12.30 -9.89 -1.38
C SER A 43 12.38 -8.58 -0.59
N HIS A 44 12.46 -7.43 -1.27
CA HIS A 44 12.57 -6.12 -0.65
C HIS A 44 11.36 -5.25 -1.00
N PHE A 45 11.06 -4.26 -0.14
CA PHE A 45 10.12 -3.19 -0.46
C PHE A 45 10.83 -2.05 -1.20
N PHE A 46 10.03 -1.21 -1.85
CA PHE A 46 10.52 -0.12 -2.68
C PHE A 46 9.90 1.19 -2.24
N HIS A 47 10.73 2.23 -2.19
CA HIS A 47 10.27 3.61 -2.03
C HIS A 47 9.76 4.09 -3.38
N TYR A 48 8.48 4.45 -3.45
CA TYR A 48 7.80 5.00 -4.62
C TYR A 48 7.49 6.48 -4.38
N LYS A 49 8.06 7.37 -5.22
CA LYS A 49 7.92 8.83 -5.10
C LYS A 49 7.03 9.44 -6.20
N GLY A 50 6.16 8.63 -6.82
CA GLY A 50 5.31 9.03 -7.95
C GLY A 50 6.01 8.87 -9.30
N SER A 51 5.34 9.26 -10.38
CA SER A 51 5.92 9.23 -11.72
C SER A 51 6.29 10.61 -12.25
N ARG A 52 7.02 10.59 -13.36
CA ARG A 52 7.08 11.70 -14.30
C ARG A 52 6.57 11.21 -15.65
N TYR A 53 5.49 11.80 -16.15
CA TYR A 53 4.81 11.37 -17.39
C TYR A 53 4.36 9.89 -17.37
N GLY A 54 3.90 9.40 -16.21
CA GLY A 54 3.47 8.00 -16.03
C GLY A 54 4.62 7.00 -15.87
N GLN A 55 5.88 7.42 -16.06
CA GLN A 55 7.05 6.58 -15.82
C GLN A 55 7.54 6.74 -14.38
N VAL A 56 7.58 5.63 -13.64
CA VAL A 56 8.08 5.58 -12.26
C VAL A 56 9.56 5.21 -12.24
N GLY A 57 9.92 4.15 -12.98
CA GLY A 57 11.29 3.66 -13.12
C GLY A 57 11.34 2.16 -13.38
N GLU A 58 12.47 1.56 -13.07
CA GLU A 58 12.76 0.16 -13.34
C GLU A 58 13.23 -0.54 -12.07
N ILE A 59 12.85 -1.80 -11.91
CA ILE A 59 13.33 -2.68 -10.85
C ILE A 59 13.95 -3.92 -11.50
N VAL A 60 15.13 -4.34 -11.03
CA VAL A 60 15.71 -5.64 -11.42
C VAL A 60 15.18 -6.71 -10.47
N CYS A 61 14.56 -7.75 -11.02
CA CYS A 61 14.06 -8.87 -10.21
C CYS A 61 15.22 -9.62 -9.55
N ASN A 62 15.20 -9.75 -8.22
CA ASN A 62 16.24 -10.47 -7.48
C ASN A 62 16.17 -12.01 -7.64
N HIS A 63 15.11 -12.54 -8.27
CA HIS A 63 14.94 -13.99 -8.52
C HIS A 63 15.38 -14.42 -9.92
N CYS A 64 14.91 -13.71 -10.97
CA CYS A 64 15.17 -14.08 -12.37
C CYS A 64 15.98 -13.04 -13.15
N GLN A 65 16.43 -11.96 -12.51
CA GLN A 65 17.23 -10.88 -13.11
C GLN A 65 16.55 -10.11 -14.25
N SER A 66 15.27 -10.39 -14.53
CA SER A 66 14.50 -9.63 -15.53
C SER A 66 14.23 -8.21 -15.05
N ILE A 67 14.20 -7.26 -15.99
CA ILE A 67 13.80 -5.87 -15.73
C ILE A 67 12.28 -5.82 -15.60
N ILE A 68 11.81 -5.11 -14.58
CA ILE A 68 10.40 -4.81 -14.32
C ILE A 68 10.22 -3.31 -14.51
N TYR A 69 9.49 -2.94 -15.55
CA TYR A 69 9.11 -1.58 -15.84
C TYR A 69 7.92 -1.19 -14.98
N CYS A 70 8.07 -0.09 -14.24
CA CYS A 70 7.10 0.42 -13.30
C CYS A 70 6.49 1.73 -13.81
N THR A 71 5.16 1.78 -13.85
CA THR A 71 4.41 2.95 -14.34
C THR A 71 3.16 3.21 -13.52
N ASP A 72 2.67 4.44 -13.55
CA ASP A 72 1.38 4.86 -12.99
C ASP A 72 0.67 5.81 -13.97
N HIS A 73 -0.45 6.43 -13.55
CA HIS A 73 -1.16 7.40 -14.41
C HIS A 73 -1.05 8.86 -13.96
N ASP A 74 -0.45 9.20 -12.81
CA ASP A 74 -0.29 10.59 -12.34
C ASP A 74 0.49 10.69 -11.01
N ASN A 75 0.46 11.86 -10.37
CA ASN A 75 1.10 12.24 -9.12
C ASN A 75 0.53 11.58 -7.84
N ILE A 76 -0.57 10.82 -7.91
CA ILE A 76 -1.17 10.17 -6.73
C ILE A 76 -0.80 8.69 -6.70
N GLN A 77 -0.09 8.26 -5.66
CA GLN A 77 0.49 6.92 -5.52
C GLN A 77 -0.52 5.91 -4.96
N HIS A 78 -1.61 5.68 -5.70
CA HIS A 78 -2.72 4.81 -5.29
C HIS A 78 -2.75 3.46 -6.01
N PHE A 79 -1.99 3.33 -7.10
CA PHE A 79 -1.69 2.05 -7.73
C PHE A 79 -0.34 2.14 -8.45
N ILE A 80 0.18 0.99 -8.86
CA ILE A 80 1.31 0.89 -9.80
C ILE A 80 1.05 -0.26 -10.78
N TYR A 81 1.50 -0.10 -12.02
CA TYR A 81 1.61 -1.19 -12.99
C TYR A 81 3.05 -1.70 -13.02
N MET A 82 3.20 -3.02 -13.03
CA MET A 82 4.49 -3.71 -13.18
C MET A 82 4.44 -4.61 -14.41
N SER A 83 5.41 -4.46 -15.31
CA SER A 83 5.45 -5.13 -16.61
C SER A 83 6.86 -5.63 -16.94
N PRO A 84 7.02 -6.77 -17.64
CA PRO A 84 8.33 -7.20 -18.14
C PRO A 84 8.78 -6.40 -19.38
N GLU A 85 7.84 -5.78 -20.09
CA GLU A 85 8.11 -4.92 -21.25
C GLU A 85 8.03 -3.45 -20.85
N ASN A 86 8.80 -2.60 -21.55
CA ASN A 86 8.76 -1.15 -21.35
C ASN A 86 7.37 -0.62 -21.72
N TYR A 87 6.56 -0.52 -20.69
CA TYR A 87 5.21 -0.04 -20.80
C TYR A 87 5.22 1.48 -20.88
N MET A 88 4.97 2.01 -22.07
CA MET A 88 4.67 3.43 -22.23
C MET A 88 3.17 3.59 -22.46
N ASN A 89 2.44 3.83 -21.38
CA ASN A 89 1.07 4.36 -21.39
C ASN A 89 0.01 3.47 -22.11
N PRO A 90 -1.02 2.95 -21.40
CA PRO A 90 -2.07 2.12 -22.03
C PRO A 90 -2.85 2.84 -23.14
N PHE A 91 -2.84 4.18 -23.13
CA PHE A 91 -3.55 4.99 -24.11
C PHE A 91 -2.78 5.15 -25.43
N ILE A 92 -1.52 4.67 -25.52
CA ILE A 92 -0.65 4.86 -26.68
C ILE A 92 -0.26 3.53 -27.34
N ASN A 93 -0.07 2.45 -26.56
CA ASN A 93 0.38 1.16 -27.11
C ASN A 93 -0.55 0.01 -26.70
N ASN A 94 -1.25 -0.55 -27.68
CA ASN A 94 -2.20 -1.66 -27.53
C ASN A 94 -1.60 -3.03 -27.88
N THR A 95 -0.27 -3.15 -27.90
CA THR A 95 0.48 -4.29 -28.47
C THR A 95 1.36 -5.01 -27.46
N LEU A 96 1.03 -4.98 -26.17
CA LEU A 96 1.81 -5.73 -25.17
C LEU A 96 1.49 -7.21 -25.31
N GLU A 97 2.51 -8.05 -25.35
CA GLU A 97 2.31 -9.51 -25.34
C GLU A 97 1.78 -9.97 -23.97
N GLN A 98 2.12 -9.25 -22.90
CA GLN A 98 1.64 -9.50 -21.55
C GLN A 98 0.94 -8.28 -20.96
N THR A 99 -0.23 -8.51 -20.36
CA THR A 99 -0.96 -7.45 -19.66
C THR A 99 -0.20 -7.05 -18.39
N PRO A 100 0.10 -5.76 -18.19
CA PRO A 100 0.77 -5.29 -16.98
C PRO A 100 0.01 -5.67 -15.71
N SER A 101 0.74 -6.03 -14.67
CA SER A 101 0.17 -6.33 -13.36
C SER A 101 -0.16 -5.03 -12.64
N LYS A 102 -1.45 -4.70 -12.54
CA LYS A 102 -1.93 -3.61 -11.67
C LYS A 102 -1.91 -4.05 -10.22
N ILE A 103 -1.28 -3.26 -9.37
CA ILE A 103 -1.32 -3.37 -7.91
C ILE A 103 -2.06 -2.15 -7.39
N ASP A 104 -3.28 -2.35 -6.89
CA ASP A 104 -4.13 -1.30 -6.33
C ASP A 104 -3.92 -1.23 -4.81
N PHE A 105 -3.36 -0.13 -4.31
CA PHE A 105 -2.98 -0.05 -2.90
C PHE A 105 -4.18 0.11 -1.96
N ASN A 106 -5.33 0.63 -2.44
CA ASN A 106 -6.53 0.69 -1.59
C ASN A 106 -7.06 -0.70 -1.29
N SER A 107 -7.02 -1.59 -2.30
CA SER A 107 -7.43 -2.98 -2.15
C SER A 107 -6.39 -3.78 -1.37
N LEU A 108 -5.10 -3.64 -1.73
CA LEU A 108 -4.00 -4.36 -1.09
C LEU A 108 -3.91 -4.05 0.41
N TYR A 109 -4.10 -2.79 0.81
CA TYR A 109 -3.98 -2.37 2.21
C TYR A 109 -5.34 -2.24 2.92
N MET A 110 -6.44 -2.61 2.26
CA MET A 110 -7.80 -2.52 2.83
C MET A 110 -8.15 -1.13 3.38
N VAL A 111 -7.93 -0.06 2.60
CA VAL A 111 -8.20 1.33 3.02
C VAL A 111 -9.33 2.01 2.24
N ASN A 112 -10.26 1.22 1.72
CA ASN A 112 -11.43 1.75 1.02
C ASN A 112 -12.43 2.42 1.98
N GLY A 113 -13.35 3.20 1.42
CA GLY A 113 -14.34 3.95 2.22
C GLY A 113 -15.24 3.11 3.12
N GLU A 114 -15.56 1.86 2.75
CA GLU A 114 -16.35 0.98 3.60
C GLU A 114 -15.58 0.59 4.88
N VAL A 115 -14.30 0.24 4.73
CA VAL A 115 -13.42 -0.06 5.87
C VAL A 115 -13.25 1.16 6.77
N MET A 116 -13.00 2.33 6.17
CA MET A 116 -12.81 3.57 6.93
C MET A 116 -14.07 3.99 7.69
N GLU A 117 -15.26 3.79 7.10
CA GLU A 117 -16.53 4.08 7.75
C GLU A 117 -16.80 3.11 8.91
N LYS A 118 -16.60 1.80 8.70
CA LYS A 118 -16.75 0.78 9.78
C LYS A 118 -15.77 1.03 10.93
N LEU A 119 -14.53 1.41 10.63
CA LEU A 119 -13.56 1.81 11.65
C LEU A 119 -14.10 3.00 12.44
N ARG A 120 -14.53 4.06 11.76
CA ARG A 120 -15.07 5.27 12.42
C ARG A 120 -16.23 4.96 13.33
N GLN A 121 -17.19 4.16 12.87
CA GLN A 121 -18.33 3.73 13.69
C GLN A 121 -17.88 2.92 14.91
N THR A 122 -16.95 1.99 14.73
CA THR A 122 -16.42 1.14 15.80
C THR A 122 -15.70 1.97 16.86
N VAL A 123 -14.83 2.88 16.44
CA VAL A 123 -14.05 3.71 17.37
C VAL A 123 -14.93 4.78 18.05
N ALA A 124 -15.85 5.39 17.31
CA ALA A 124 -16.81 6.35 17.86
C ALA A 124 -17.80 5.70 18.86
N SER A 125 -18.05 4.39 18.80
CA SER A 125 -18.89 3.72 19.80
C SER A 125 -18.37 3.85 21.24
N LYS A 126 -17.08 4.17 21.41
CA LYS A 126 -16.41 4.38 22.70
C LYS A 126 -16.17 5.86 23.05
N SER A 127 -16.58 6.80 22.21
CA SER A 127 -16.33 8.24 22.38
C SER A 127 -17.53 9.08 21.94
N SER A 128 -17.85 10.14 22.67
CA SER A 128 -18.84 11.14 22.22
C SER A 128 -18.30 12.05 21.11
N THR A 129 -16.99 11.99 20.80
CA THR A 129 -16.32 12.78 19.77
C THR A 129 -15.62 11.89 18.77
N ASP A 130 -15.71 12.25 17.48
CA ASP A 130 -14.94 11.61 16.41
C ASP A 130 -13.43 11.79 16.69
N PRO A 131 -12.69 10.69 16.96
CA PRO A 131 -11.27 10.76 17.32
C PRO A 131 -10.40 11.27 16.17
N PHE A 132 -10.88 11.23 14.92
CA PHE A 132 -10.12 11.64 13.76
C PHE A 132 -10.39 13.10 13.36
N LYS A 133 -11.33 13.78 14.03
CA LYS A 133 -11.81 15.13 13.67
C LYS A 133 -10.73 16.21 13.64
N HIS A 134 -9.68 16.06 14.44
CA HIS A 134 -8.59 17.04 14.54
C HIS A 134 -7.45 16.79 13.55
N HIS A 135 -7.50 15.70 12.81
CA HIS A 135 -6.44 15.35 11.87
C HIS A 135 -6.71 15.96 10.50
N SER A 136 -5.65 16.04 9.71
CA SER A 136 -5.75 16.44 8.31
C SER A 136 -6.64 15.47 7.52
N ARG A 137 -7.00 15.78 6.27
CA ARG A 137 -7.78 14.87 5.42
C ARG A 137 -7.11 13.49 5.24
N LYS A 138 -5.79 13.40 5.45
CA LYS A 138 -5.03 12.16 5.43
C LYS A 138 -4.31 11.94 6.77
N MET A 139 -4.09 10.69 7.11
CA MET A 139 -3.35 10.26 8.30
C MET A 139 -2.36 9.16 7.93
N GLU A 140 -1.21 9.10 8.58
CA GLU A 140 -0.28 8.00 8.39
C GLU A 140 -0.87 6.71 8.98
N ILE A 141 -0.68 5.56 8.31
CA ILE A 141 -1.37 4.31 8.66
C ILE A 141 -1.02 3.81 10.08
N ALA A 142 0.21 4.02 10.55
CA ALA A 142 0.60 3.64 11.90
C ALA A 142 -0.03 4.59 12.94
N GLU A 143 -0.10 5.91 12.66
CA GLU A 143 -0.85 6.86 13.48
C GLU A 143 -2.34 6.46 13.59
N LEU A 144 -2.96 6.04 12.48
CA LEU A 144 -4.35 5.56 12.47
C LEU A 144 -4.54 4.34 13.38
N VAL A 145 -3.60 3.40 13.36
CA VAL A 145 -3.58 2.24 14.24
C VAL A 145 -3.45 2.67 15.71
N ASP A 146 -2.49 3.55 16.01
CA ASP A 146 -2.18 3.95 17.38
C ASP A 146 -3.34 4.76 18.01
N VAL A 147 -3.95 5.69 17.27
CA VAL A 147 -5.15 6.43 17.71
C VAL A 147 -6.30 5.48 17.99
N SER A 148 -6.55 4.51 17.10
CA SER A 148 -7.62 3.53 17.25
C SER A 148 -7.38 2.62 18.45
N CYS A 149 -6.16 2.12 18.63
CA CYS A 149 -5.80 1.26 19.77
C CYS A 149 -5.95 2.01 21.10
N LYS A 150 -5.48 3.26 21.16
CA LYS A 150 -5.63 4.11 22.35
C LYS A 150 -7.10 4.33 22.69
N GLN A 151 -7.92 4.66 21.71
CA GLN A 151 -9.34 4.94 21.91
C GLN A 151 -10.14 3.70 22.32
N LEU A 152 -9.75 2.52 21.84
CA LEU A 152 -10.38 1.24 22.16
C LEU A 152 -9.73 0.51 23.34
N ASN A 153 -8.69 1.09 23.96
CA ASN A 153 -7.89 0.48 25.03
C ASN A 153 -7.31 -0.90 24.64
N ILE A 154 -6.88 -1.04 23.38
CA ILE A 154 -6.20 -2.23 22.87
C ILE A 154 -4.72 -2.12 23.24
N LYS A 155 -4.23 -3.10 24.03
CA LYS A 155 -2.85 -3.09 24.55
C LYS A 155 -1.83 -3.73 23.62
N SER A 156 -2.27 -4.66 22.79
CA SER A 156 -1.43 -5.41 21.86
C SER A 156 -2.25 -5.86 20.67
N LEU A 157 -1.61 -5.91 19.50
CA LEU A 157 -2.16 -6.49 18.28
C LEU A 157 -1.43 -7.79 17.98
N PRO A 158 -2.09 -8.77 17.32
CA PRO A 158 -1.40 -9.92 16.77
C PRO A 158 -0.33 -9.49 15.75
N GLU A 159 0.74 -10.28 15.64
CA GLU A 159 1.85 -10.07 14.69
C GLU A 159 1.75 -11.04 13.49
N GLU A 160 0.53 -11.39 13.09
CA GLU A 160 0.30 -12.31 11.97
C GLU A 160 0.44 -11.58 10.63
N SER A 161 1.01 -12.23 9.62
CA SER A 161 0.96 -11.72 8.24
C SER A 161 -0.40 -12.06 7.63
N ILE A 162 -1.13 -11.04 7.17
CA ILE A 162 -2.44 -11.23 6.52
C ILE A 162 -2.27 -11.06 5.01
N ILE A 163 -2.66 -12.09 4.26
CA ILE A 163 -2.57 -12.09 2.80
C ILE A 163 -3.87 -11.49 2.23
N THR A 164 -3.74 -10.36 1.55
CA THR A 164 -4.84 -9.69 0.83
C THR A 164 -4.75 -9.86 -0.69
N ASP A 165 -3.58 -10.25 -1.19
CA ASP A 165 -3.29 -10.54 -2.59
C ASP A 165 -2.27 -11.70 -2.65
N GLU A 166 -2.63 -12.81 -3.28
CA GLU A 166 -1.78 -14.01 -3.40
C GLU A 166 -0.46 -13.73 -4.13
N ARG A 167 -0.39 -12.69 -4.97
CA ARG A 167 0.84 -12.27 -5.65
C ARG A 167 1.83 -11.61 -4.69
N LEU A 168 1.33 -11.07 -3.58
CA LEU A 168 2.05 -10.20 -2.64
C LEU A 168 1.83 -10.65 -1.19
N PRO A 169 2.20 -11.88 -0.81
CA PRO A 169 1.96 -12.41 0.54
C PRO A 169 2.72 -11.67 1.64
N HIS A 170 3.77 -10.91 1.32
CA HIS A 170 4.53 -10.12 2.29
C HIS A 170 4.25 -8.63 2.13
N LEU A 171 3.67 -8.01 3.17
CA LEU A 171 3.36 -6.58 3.20
C LEU A 171 4.25 -5.83 4.21
N PRO A 172 4.40 -4.49 4.09
CA PRO A 172 5.12 -3.70 5.06
C PRO A 172 4.58 -3.89 6.48
N GLY A 173 5.46 -3.83 7.50
CA GLY A 173 5.09 -4.16 8.89
C GLY A 173 3.92 -3.32 9.43
N LYS A 174 3.88 -2.02 9.10
CA LYS A 174 2.76 -1.13 9.46
C LYS A 174 1.44 -1.49 8.78
N VAL A 175 1.48 -2.03 7.56
CA VAL A 175 0.29 -2.54 6.88
C VAL A 175 -0.20 -3.80 7.58
N ASN A 176 0.70 -4.72 7.95
CA ASN A 176 0.31 -5.89 8.74
C ASN A 176 -0.29 -5.50 10.09
N ARG A 177 0.29 -4.54 10.83
CA ARG A 177 -0.30 -4.03 12.08
C ARG A 177 -1.71 -3.46 11.85
N TRP A 178 -1.91 -2.73 10.77
CA TRP A 178 -3.23 -2.22 10.36
C TRP A 178 -4.23 -3.34 10.06
N LEU A 179 -3.86 -4.33 9.25
CA LEU A 179 -4.74 -5.45 8.92
C LEU A 179 -5.11 -6.27 10.16
N ASN A 180 -4.17 -6.46 11.10
CA ASN A 180 -4.44 -7.13 12.37
C ASN A 180 -5.42 -6.35 13.25
N LEU A 181 -5.33 -5.02 13.27
CA LEU A 181 -6.33 -4.18 13.92
C LEU A 181 -7.71 -4.40 13.27
N LEU A 182 -7.81 -4.31 11.95
CA LEU A 182 -9.09 -4.50 11.25
C LEU A 182 -9.72 -5.87 11.53
N ARG A 183 -8.92 -6.93 11.52
CA ARG A 183 -9.36 -8.30 11.82
C ARG A 183 -9.82 -8.44 13.26
N LEU A 184 -9.07 -7.87 14.22
CA LEU A 184 -9.47 -7.86 15.64
C LEU A 184 -10.83 -7.17 15.84
N LEU A 185 -11.12 -6.13 15.04
CA LEU A 185 -12.38 -5.40 15.07
C LEU A 185 -13.49 -6.06 14.23
N ASN A 186 -13.24 -7.20 13.59
CA ASN A 186 -14.14 -7.87 12.64
C ASN A 186 -14.61 -6.97 11.49
N ILE A 187 -13.73 -6.10 11.00
CA ILE A 187 -13.98 -5.26 9.82
C ILE A 187 -13.63 -6.01 8.54
N ILE A 188 -12.62 -6.88 8.62
CA ILE A 188 -12.17 -7.82 7.57
C ILE A 188 -12.12 -9.25 8.11
#